data_AF-A0A1D9G2A3-F1
#
_entry.id   AF-A0A1D9G2A3-F1
#
_cell.length_a   1.000
_cell.length_b   1.000
_cell.length_c   1.000
_cell.angle_alpha   90.00
_cell.angle_beta   90.00
_cell.angle_gamma   90.00
#
_symmetry.space_group_name_H-M   'P 1'
#
loop_
_entity.id
_entity.type
_entity.pdbx_description
1 polymer ?
#
loop_
_entity_poly.entity_id
_entity_poly.type
_entity_poly.pdbx_seq_one_letter_code
_entity_poly.pdbx_strand_id
1 'polypeptide(L)'
;MKRRFQLLNHCLDNQRLTIGVVSLFLGMTTVALAGYKPPPEPSYPEEPTIINGTRGGCYKNGKAKLTTLAPQKHIGKTVSTHPTFAWFVPDAESLPMKFQIYQDDVNENPQPLQNIELQTTPGIMTHSLSQDELGLSVGQRYLWQVVIMCEPNHPSSAIIAQAYIDVVQESRDLKIALATATNPVDRADIYADRGFWYDGFGEVVGCGDDARHRELMLDLLTDLARIEASGNSKDGSQKSDRIQQILDLELKKPVCN
;
A
#
# COMPACT_ATOMS: atom_id res chain seq x y z
N MET A 1 21.52 -53.40 86.23
CA MET A 1 21.86 -52.17 86.98
C MET A 1 21.80 -51.00 85.99
N LYS A 2 21.05 -49.91 86.34
CA LYS A 2 20.82 -48.63 85.62
C LYS A 2 19.94 -48.69 84.34
N ARG A 3 18.66 -48.27 84.36
CA ARG A 3 18.03 -46.91 84.43
C ARG A 3 18.09 -46.14 83.09
N ARG A 4 16.92 -45.92 82.43
CA ARG A 4 16.18 -44.63 82.24
C ARG A 4 16.89 -43.70 81.20
N PHE A 5 16.25 -42.94 80.30
CA PHE A 5 15.01 -42.15 80.32
C PHE A 5 14.68 -41.68 78.86
N GLN A 6 13.42 -41.33 78.61
CA GLN A 6 12.84 -40.77 77.38
C GLN A 6 13.35 -39.34 77.04
N LEU A 7 13.26 -38.90 75.77
CA LEU A 7 12.28 -37.90 75.25
C LEU A 7 12.68 -37.26 73.90
N LEU A 8 11.65 -37.15 73.03
CA LEU A 8 11.30 -36.04 72.10
C LEU A 8 12.29 -35.60 71.00
N ASN A 9 11.90 -35.80 69.74
CA ASN A 9 11.37 -34.67 68.96
C ASN A 9 10.48 -35.11 67.79
N HIS A 10 9.49 -34.27 67.55
CA HIS A 10 8.28 -34.43 66.75
C HIS A 10 8.50 -33.91 65.31
N CYS A 11 7.56 -34.25 64.41
CA CYS A 11 7.22 -33.57 63.15
C CYS A 11 8.19 -33.76 61.96
N LEU A 12 7.77 -33.96 60.72
CA LEU A 12 6.45 -34.01 60.06
C LEU A 12 6.65 -34.77 58.74
N ASP A 13 5.68 -35.64 58.46
CA ASP A 13 5.40 -36.19 57.15
C ASP A 13 5.13 -35.03 56.16
N ASN A 14 5.76 -35.07 54.98
CA ASN A 14 5.49 -34.10 53.92
C ASN A 14 5.37 -34.85 52.59
N GLN A 15 4.20 -35.44 52.43
CA GLN A 15 3.64 -35.94 51.18
C GLN A 15 3.80 -34.86 50.10
N ARG A 16 4.56 -35.18 49.05
CA ARG A 16 4.82 -34.27 47.93
C ARG A 16 3.52 -33.97 47.18
N LEU A 17 2.95 -32.79 47.44
CA LEU A 17 1.94 -32.17 46.59
C LEU A 17 2.61 -31.74 45.28
N THR A 18 2.42 -32.52 44.21
CA THR A 18 2.68 -32.07 42.84
C THR A 18 1.62 -31.04 42.46
N ILE A 19 1.96 -29.77 42.58
CA ILE A 19 1.16 -28.67 42.05
C ILE A 19 1.24 -28.74 40.52
N GLY A 20 0.15 -29.14 39.88
CA GLY A 20 0.00 -29.07 38.43
C GLY A 20 -0.02 -27.61 37.99
N VAL A 21 1.03 -27.17 37.31
CA VAL A 21 1.06 -25.89 36.62
C VAL A 21 0.15 -26.02 35.41
N VAL A 22 -1.10 -25.53 35.53
CA VAL A 22 -1.98 -25.31 34.39
C VAL A 22 -1.38 -24.16 33.60
N SER A 23 -0.54 -24.48 32.63
CA SER A 23 -0.04 -23.52 31.64
C SER A 23 -1.24 -23.01 30.84
N LEU A 24 -1.73 -21.84 31.22
CA LEU A 24 -2.72 -21.08 30.48
C LEU A 24 -2.03 -20.63 29.18
N PHE A 25 -2.08 -21.45 28.14
CA PHE A 25 -1.72 -21.03 26.80
C PHE A 25 -2.76 -19.98 26.38
N LEU A 26 -2.48 -18.69 26.64
CA LEU A 26 -3.09 -17.62 25.86
C LEU A 26 -2.70 -17.88 24.41
N GLY A 27 -3.61 -18.47 23.65
CA GLY A 27 -3.45 -18.61 22.21
C GLY A 27 -3.19 -17.22 21.65
N MET A 28 -2.10 -17.06 20.91
CA MET A 28 -1.87 -15.87 20.11
C MET A 28 -3.04 -15.79 19.12
N THR A 29 -4.03 -14.95 19.42
CA THR A 29 -5.08 -14.63 18.47
C THR A 29 -4.40 -13.84 17.37
N THR A 30 -4.10 -14.50 16.25
CA THR A 30 -3.70 -13.80 15.04
C THR A 30 -4.88 -12.92 14.64
N VAL A 31 -4.73 -11.61 14.84
CA VAL A 31 -5.70 -10.64 14.30
C VAL A 31 -5.53 -10.70 12.78
N ALA A 32 -6.51 -11.26 12.09
CA ALA A 32 -6.52 -11.29 10.64
C ALA A 32 -6.76 -9.86 10.12
N LEU A 33 -5.94 -9.44 9.16
CA LEU A 33 -6.10 -8.16 8.46
C LEU A 33 -7.38 -8.20 7.61
N ALA A 34 -8.11 -7.09 7.59
CA ALA A 34 -9.45 -6.99 7.00
C ALA A 34 -9.46 -6.98 5.46
N GLY A 35 -8.31 -6.66 4.84
CA GLY A 35 -8.15 -6.53 3.39
C GLY A 35 -8.78 -5.24 2.84
N TYR A 36 -8.42 -4.87 1.61
CA TYR A 36 -8.94 -3.68 0.96
C TYR A 36 -10.37 -3.88 0.46
N LYS A 37 -11.26 -2.97 0.87
CA LYS A 37 -12.66 -2.94 0.43
C LYS A 37 -12.91 -1.68 -0.39
N PRO A 38 -13.20 -1.79 -1.70
CA PRO A 38 -13.62 -0.64 -2.50
C PRO A 38 -14.78 0.10 -1.83
N PRO A 39 -14.87 1.43 -1.97
CA PRO A 39 -15.98 2.21 -1.44
C PRO A 39 -17.33 1.62 -1.91
N PRO A 40 -18.39 1.60 -1.06
CA PRO A 40 -19.70 1.04 -1.43
C PRO A 40 -20.31 1.67 -2.68
N GLU A 41 -20.05 2.98 -2.86
CA GLU A 41 -20.38 3.75 -4.04
C GLU A 41 -19.08 4.23 -4.68
N PRO A 42 -18.44 3.39 -5.52
CA PRO A 42 -17.21 3.75 -6.20
C PRO A 42 -17.48 4.82 -7.26
N SER A 43 -16.62 5.85 -7.29
CA SER A 43 -16.54 6.78 -8.41
C SER A 43 -15.70 6.17 -9.53
N TYR A 44 -16.04 6.52 -10.77
CA TYR A 44 -15.34 6.06 -11.97
C TYR A 44 -14.87 7.27 -12.77
N PRO A 45 -13.72 7.18 -13.47
CA PRO A 45 -13.28 8.28 -14.31
C PRO A 45 -14.20 8.41 -15.54
N GLU A 46 -14.50 9.66 -15.92
CA GLU A 46 -15.33 9.95 -17.11
C GLU A 46 -14.60 9.56 -18.40
N GLU A 47 -13.28 9.75 -18.43
CA GLU A 47 -12.42 9.28 -19.50
C GLU A 47 -11.56 8.09 -19.06
N PRO A 48 -11.33 7.07 -19.92
CA PRO A 48 -10.39 6.02 -19.62
C PRO A 48 -9.02 6.63 -19.32
N THR A 49 -8.36 6.14 -18.28
CA THR A 49 -7.01 6.57 -17.86
C THR A 49 -5.92 6.11 -18.83
N ILE A 50 -6.26 5.94 -20.11
CA ILE A 50 -5.48 5.28 -21.16
C ILE A 50 -4.99 6.31 -22.15
N ILE A 51 -3.75 6.76 -21.98
CA ILE A 51 -2.97 7.28 -23.09
C ILE A 51 -1.97 6.19 -23.48
N ASN A 52 -2.33 5.43 -24.53
CA ASN A 52 -1.42 4.47 -25.17
C ASN A 52 -0.33 5.22 -25.95
N GLY A 53 0.62 5.83 -25.23
CA GLY A 53 1.92 6.24 -25.77
C GLY A 53 2.80 5.03 -26.01
N THR A 54 2.37 4.07 -26.84
CA THR A 54 3.18 2.90 -27.23
C THR A 54 3.71 3.06 -28.66
N ARG A 55 4.45 4.13 -28.92
CA ARG A 55 5.27 4.24 -30.13
C ARG A 55 6.74 4.43 -29.72
N GLY A 56 7.41 3.30 -29.42
CA GLY A 56 8.87 3.25 -29.21
C GLY A 56 9.34 3.13 -27.76
N GLY A 57 8.88 2.13 -27.01
CA GLY A 57 9.14 2.01 -25.58
C GLY A 57 10.63 1.92 -25.20
N CYS A 58 10.95 2.48 -24.03
CA CYS A 58 12.28 2.51 -23.38
C CYS A 58 12.92 1.10 -23.20
N TYR A 59 12.12 0.04 -23.27
CA TYR A 59 12.49 -1.30 -22.83
C TYR A 59 12.47 -2.31 -23.98
N LYS A 60 13.63 -2.92 -24.27
CA LYS A 60 13.79 -3.93 -25.34
C LYS A 60 13.04 -5.25 -25.06
N ASN A 61 12.60 -5.48 -23.83
CA ASN A 61 12.13 -6.81 -23.37
C ASN A 61 10.63 -6.93 -23.10
N GLY A 62 9.80 -5.93 -23.41
CA GLY A 62 8.34 -6.02 -23.64
C GLY A 62 7.41 -6.60 -22.54
N LYS A 63 7.93 -7.18 -21.45
CA LYS A 63 7.14 -7.96 -20.49
C LYS A 63 6.64 -7.15 -19.29
N ALA A 64 7.45 -6.25 -18.74
CA ALA A 64 7.06 -5.38 -17.63
C ALA A 64 6.95 -3.93 -18.11
N LYS A 65 5.85 -3.27 -17.74
CA LYS A 65 5.56 -1.87 -18.11
C LYS A 65 5.42 -1.03 -16.85
N LEU A 66 5.72 0.27 -16.97
CA LEU A 66 5.40 1.27 -15.96
C LEU A 66 3.93 1.11 -15.53
N THR A 67 3.70 0.95 -14.23
CA THR A 67 2.37 0.57 -13.70
C THR A 67 2.07 1.40 -12.45
N THR A 68 0.95 2.13 -12.44
CA THR A 68 0.46 2.80 -11.23
C THR A 68 -0.11 1.78 -10.25
N LEU A 69 0.27 1.88 -8.98
CA LEU A 69 -0.23 1.04 -7.88
C LEU A 69 -1.42 1.72 -7.21
N ALA A 70 -2.43 2.01 -8.03
CA ALA A 70 -3.70 2.60 -7.61
C ALA A 70 -4.86 1.96 -8.39
N PRO A 71 -6.07 1.91 -7.82
CA PRO A 71 -7.25 1.43 -8.54
C PRO A 71 -7.49 2.20 -9.84
N GLN A 72 -7.80 1.48 -10.91
CA GLN A 72 -8.31 1.99 -12.19
C GLN A 72 -9.74 1.55 -12.45
N LYS A 73 -10.17 0.44 -11.84
CA LYS A 73 -11.58 0.01 -11.87
C LYS A 73 -12.51 0.91 -11.10
N HIS A 74 -11.98 1.69 -10.18
CA HIS A 74 -12.66 2.80 -9.53
C HIS A 74 -11.60 3.83 -9.17
N ILE A 75 -12.03 5.01 -8.73
CA ILE A 75 -11.13 6.05 -8.26
C ILE A 75 -10.75 5.76 -6.81
N GLY A 76 -9.45 5.80 -6.52
CA GLY A 76 -8.96 5.67 -5.16
C GLY A 76 -9.28 6.92 -4.34
N LYS A 77 -9.63 6.75 -3.06
CA LYS A 77 -9.92 7.85 -2.14
C LYS A 77 -8.75 8.09 -1.19
N THR A 78 -8.59 9.34 -0.78
CA THR A 78 -7.73 9.73 0.33
C THR A 78 -8.43 10.74 1.26
N VAL A 79 -8.10 10.72 2.55
CA VAL A 79 -8.40 11.84 3.47
C VAL A 79 -7.21 12.80 3.65
N SER A 80 -6.02 12.39 3.22
CA SER A 80 -4.82 13.22 3.28
C SER A 80 -4.82 14.29 2.19
N THR A 81 -4.50 15.52 2.57
CA THR A 81 -4.16 16.59 1.62
C THR A 81 -2.76 16.42 1.05
N HIS A 82 -1.93 15.56 1.64
CA HIS A 82 -0.56 15.25 1.21
C HIS A 82 -0.40 13.73 1.06
N PRO A 83 -1.04 13.11 0.05
CA PRO A 83 -1.02 11.66 -0.11
C PRO A 83 0.34 11.16 -0.59
N THR A 84 0.58 9.86 -0.38
CA THR A 84 1.68 9.12 -1.00
C THR A 84 1.18 8.43 -2.27
N PHE A 85 1.88 8.66 -3.37
CA PHE A 85 1.66 8.00 -4.65
C PHE A 85 2.68 6.90 -4.85
N ALA A 86 2.28 5.81 -5.50
CA ALA A 86 3.15 4.66 -5.73
C ALA A 86 2.98 4.09 -7.13
N TRP A 87 4.10 3.72 -7.75
CA TRP A 87 4.15 3.09 -9.06
C TRP A 87 5.30 2.10 -9.13
N PHE A 88 5.21 1.15 -10.05
CA PHE A 88 6.26 0.20 -10.32
C PHE A 88 6.99 0.57 -11.60
N VAL A 89 8.32 0.67 -11.49
CA VAL A 89 9.23 0.82 -12.62
C VAL A 89 9.87 -0.55 -12.89
N PRO A 90 9.75 -1.10 -14.11
CA PRO A 90 10.43 -2.34 -14.46
C PRO A 90 11.96 -2.17 -14.42
N ASP A 91 12.70 -3.27 -14.55
CA ASP A 91 14.17 -3.22 -14.62
C ASP A 91 14.62 -2.24 -15.71
N ALA A 92 15.09 -1.09 -15.27
CA ALA A 92 15.30 0.11 -16.06
C ALA A 92 16.67 0.69 -15.77
N GLU A 93 17.36 1.09 -16.82
CA GLU A 93 18.43 2.08 -16.72
C GLU A 93 17.86 3.36 -16.08
N SER A 94 18.73 4.14 -15.43
CA SER A 94 18.34 5.44 -14.88
C SER A 94 17.98 6.41 -16.02
N LEU A 95 16.68 6.53 -16.27
CA LEU A 95 16.04 7.41 -17.24
C LEU A 95 15.32 8.57 -16.55
N PRO A 96 15.28 9.76 -17.17
CA PRO A 96 14.50 10.89 -16.68
C PRO A 96 13.01 10.56 -16.59
N MET A 97 12.41 10.91 -15.46
CA MET A 97 10.99 10.74 -15.18
C MET A 97 10.39 12.06 -14.69
N LYS A 98 9.09 12.25 -14.91
CA LYS A 98 8.30 13.30 -14.28
C LYS A 98 7.14 12.70 -13.49
N PHE A 99 6.87 13.24 -12.31
CA PHE A 99 5.64 13.04 -11.58
C PHE A 99 4.79 14.31 -11.69
N GLN A 100 3.53 14.17 -12.09
CA GLN A 100 2.65 15.30 -12.37
C GLN A 100 1.27 15.10 -11.77
N ILE A 101 0.67 16.18 -11.26
CA ILE A 101 -0.72 16.21 -10.78
C ILE A 101 -1.47 17.31 -11.53
N TYR A 102 -2.65 16.99 -12.02
CA TYR A 102 -3.58 17.89 -12.68
C TYR A 102 -4.88 17.92 -11.89
N GLN A 103 -5.49 19.10 -11.79
CA GLN A 103 -6.88 19.17 -11.40
C GLN A 103 -7.73 18.52 -12.48
N ASP A 104 -8.71 17.70 -12.09
CA ASP A 104 -9.66 17.11 -13.03
C ASP A 104 -10.70 18.17 -13.44
N ASP A 105 -10.24 19.21 -14.14
CA ASP A 105 -11.07 20.26 -14.72
C ASP A 105 -11.14 20.14 -16.25
N VAL A 106 -12.23 20.64 -16.83
CA VAL A 106 -12.57 20.53 -18.26
C VAL A 106 -11.80 21.56 -19.11
N ASN A 107 -10.70 22.14 -18.60
CA ASN A 107 -9.98 23.15 -19.35
C ASN A 107 -9.21 22.52 -20.51
N GLU A 108 -9.28 23.13 -21.69
CA GLU A 108 -8.66 22.65 -22.94
C GLU A 108 -7.11 22.61 -22.89
N ASN A 109 -6.49 23.08 -21.80
CA ASN A 109 -5.03 23.09 -21.60
C ASN A 109 -4.68 23.05 -20.08
N PRO A 110 -4.83 21.91 -19.40
CA PRO A 110 -4.58 21.83 -17.97
C PRO A 110 -3.06 21.95 -17.70
N GLN A 111 -2.66 22.96 -16.93
CA GLN A 111 -1.31 23.07 -16.40
C GLN A 111 -1.17 22.16 -15.18
N PRO A 112 -0.04 21.45 -14.99
CA PRO A 112 0.15 20.63 -13.82
C PRO A 112 0.23 21.50 -12.56
N LEU A 113 -0.54 21.15 -11.54
CA LEU A 113 -0.45 21.71 -10.18
C LEU A 113 0.90 21.36 -9.54
N GLN A 114 1.40 20.16 -9.84
CA GLN A 114 2.70 19.66 -9.40
C GLN A 114 3.41 19.06 -10.60
N ASN A 115 4.71 19.35 -10.76
CA ASN A 115 5.54 18.82 -11.85
C ASN A 115 6.97 18.61 -11.34
N ILE A 116 7.23 17.40 -10.85
CA ILE A 116 8.47 17.04 -10.17
C ILE A 116 9.34 16.20 -11.10
N GLU A 117 10.61 16.57 -11.23
CA GLU A 117 11.59 15.79 -11.99
C GLU A 117 12.25 14.73 -11.11
N LEU A 118 12.27 13.50 -11.60
CA LEU A 118 12.77 12.31 -10.92
C LEU A 118 13.68 11.51 -11.84
N GLN A 119 14.38 10.53 -11.28
CA GLN A 119 15.09 9.50 -12.04
C GLN A 119 14.48 8.14 -11.72
N THR A 120 14.33 7.31 -12.75
CA THR A 120 13.83 5.94 -12.57
C THR A 120 14.78 5.12 -11.72
N THR A 121 14.22 4.40 -10.76
CA THR A 121 14.89 3.34 -10.01
C THR A 121 14.03 2.07 -10.15
N PRO A 122 14.60 0.90 -10.49
CA PRO A 122 13.84 -0.34 -10.59
C PRO A 122 13.09 -0.68 -9.31
N GLY A 123 11.85 -1.17 -9.45
CA GLY A 123 10.99 -1.60 -8.34
C GLY A 123 9.84 -0.63 -8.05
N ILE A 124 9.26 -0.77 -6.87
CA ILE A 124 8.22 0.14 -6.37
C ILE A 124 8.89 1.46 -5.99
N MET A 125 8.50 2.52 -6.67
CA MET A 125 8.84 3.90 -6.35
C MET A 125 7.64 4.59 -5.72
N THR A 126 7.93 5.56 -4.85
CA THR A 126 6.93 6.37 -4.19
C THR A 126 7.27 7.84 -4.28
N HIS A 127 6.25 8.69 -4.18
CA HIS A 127 6.41 10.13 -3.97
C HIS A 127 5.28 10.62 -3.07
N SER A 128 5.65 11.25 -1.96
CA SER A 128 4.72 11.90 -1.04
C SER A 128 4.79 13.40 -1.23
N LEU A 129 3.64 14.07 -1.25
CA LEU A 129 3.64 15.53 -1.23
C LEU A 129 4.20 16.02 0.10
N SER A 130 5.10 17.01 0.03
CA SER A 130 5.69 17.57 1.24
C SER A 130 4.68 18.42 2.00
N GLN A 131 4.75 18.41 3.33
CA GLN A 131 3.92 19.30 4.17
C GLN A 131 4.23 20.80 3.96
N ASP A 132 5.39 21.10 3.37
CA ASP A 132 5.79 22.47 3.02
C ASP A 132 5.23 22.92 1.65
N GLU A 133 4.66 22.00 0.87
CA GLU A 133 4.06 22.27 -0.43
C GLU A 133 2.56 22.55 -0.31
N LEU A 134 1.96 23.10 -1.37
CA LEU A 134 0.51 23.24 -1.41
C LEU A 134 -0.13 21.85 -1.55
N GLY A 135 -0.80 21.41 -0.49
CA GLY A 135 -1.58 20.18 -0.49
C GLY A 135 -2.80 20.22 -1.41
N LEU A 136 -3.35 19.04 -1.66
CA LEU A 136 -4.58 18.84 -2.42
C LEU A 136 -5.79 19.31 -1.60
N SER A 137 -6.82 19.80 -2.29
CA SER A 137 -8.02 20.35 -1.67
C SER A 137 -9.07 19.28 -1.42
N VAL A 138 -9.67 19.29 -0.23
CA VAL A 138 -10.78 18.39 0.11
C VAL A 138 -11.99 18.65 -0.78
N GLY A 139 -12.63 17.56 -1.22
CA GLY A 139 -13.77 17.59 -2.15
C GLY A 139 -13.38 17.76 -3.61
N GLN A 140 -12.08 17.67 -3.94
CA GLN A 140 -11.59 17.76 -5.31
C GLN A 140 -11.08 16.41 -5.82
N ARG A 141 -11.12 16.28 -7.14
CA ARG A 141 -10.56 15.17 -7.91
C ARG A 141 -9.33 15.63 -8.67
N TYR A 142 -8.34 14.75 -8.74
CA TYR A 142 -7.11 14.98 -9.48
C TYR A 142 -6.75 13.78 -10.35
N LEU A 143 -6.09 14.06 -11.47
CA LEU A 143 -5.38 13.07 -12.27
C LEU A 143 -3.89 13.20 -11.96
N TRP A 144 -3.25 12.11 -11.54
CA TRP A 144 -1.80 12.08 -11.41
C TRP A 144 -1.20 11.12 -12.42
N GLN A 145 0.01 11.43 -12.88
CA GLN A 145 0.74 10.63 -13.85
C GLN A 145 2.23 10.58 -13.57
N VAL A 146 2.84 9.49 -14.00
CA VAL A 146 4.29 9.32 -14.10
C VAL A 146 4.67 9.13 -15.56
N VAL A 147 5.67 9.89 -16.00
CA VAL A 147 6.10 9.97 -17.40
C VAL A 147 7.57 9.64 -17.48
N ILE A 148 7.95 8.56 -18.16
CA ILE A 148 9.34 8.23 -18.46
C ILE A 148 9.69 8.76 -19.84
N MET A 149 10.75 9.57 -19.90
CA MET A 149 11.29 10.09 -21.15
C MET A 149 12.30 9.09 -21.74
N CYS A 150 11.86 8.27 -22.69
CA CYS A 150 12.73 7.28 -23.34
C CYS A 150 13.80 7.92 -24.21
N GLU A 151 13.40 8.93 -25.00
CA GLU A 151 14.29 9.70 -25.84
C GLU A 151 14.04 11.19 -25.55
N PRO A 152 15.00 11.91 -24.94
CA PRO A 152 14.81 13.32 -24.56
C PRO A 152 14.40 14.23 -25.73
N ASN A 153 14.81 13.88 -26.95
CA ASN A 153 14.52 14.63 -28.17
C ASN A 153 13.20 14.21 -28.86
N HIS A 154 12.55 13.14 -28.40
CA HIS A 154 11.32 12.62 -28.97
C HIS A 154 10.26 12.37 -27.87
N PRO A 155 9.60 13.43 -27.36
CA PRO A 155 8.61 13.31 -26.29
C PRO A 155 7.43 12.37 -26.60
N SER A 156 7.13 12.15 -27.88
CA SER A 156 6.09 11.20 -28.34
C SER A 156 6.42 9.72 -28.04
N SER A 157 7.67 9.42 -27.69
CA SER A 157 8.12 8.09 -27.25
C SER A 157 7.90 7.83 -25.76
N ALA A 158 7.47 8.84 -25.00
CA ALA A 158 7.35 8.74 -23.56
C ALA A 158 6.34 7.68 -23.12
N ILE A 159 6.70 6.95 -22.06
CA ILE A 159 5.81 5.98 -21.43
C ILE A 159 5.09 6.71 -20.29
N ILE A 160 3.75 6.67 -20.32
CA ILE A 160 2.90 7.33 -19.33
C ILE A 160 2.10 6.27 -18.59
N ALA A 161 2.03 6.38 -17.27
CA ALA A 161 1.06 5.68 -16.44
C ALA A 161 0.38 6.66 -15.51
N GLN A 162 -0.95 6.54 -15.39
CA GLN A 162 -1.79 7.52 -14.69
C GLN A 162 -2.85 6.83 -13.83
N ALA A 163 -3.39 7.57 -12.86
CA ALA A 163 -4.54 7.19 -12.06
C ALA A 163 -5.24 8.43 -11.48
N TYR A 164 -6.51 8.26 -11.11
CA TYR A 164 -7.29 9.32 -10.45
C TYR A 164 -7.24 9.18 -8.93
N ILE A 165 -7.40 10.31 -8.25
CA ILE A 165 -7.51 10.39 -6.80
C ILE A 165 -8.63 11.36 -6.40
N ASP A 166 -9.48 10.91 -5.47
CA ASP A 166 -10.50 11.73 -4.81
C ASP A 166 -10.02 12.09 -3.41
N VAL A 167 -9.87 13.39 -3.11
CA VAL A 167 -9.60 13.87 -1.75
C VAL A 167 -10.93 14.11 -1.06
N VAL A 168 -11.25 13.35 -0.02
CA VAL A 168 -12.56 13.38 0.63
C VAL A 168 -12.46 13.82 2.08
N GLN A 169 -13.57 14.33 2.60
CA GLN A 169 -13.65 14.77 3.98
C GLN A 169 -13.51 13.57 4.92
N GLU A 170 -12.62 13.69 5.90
CA GLU A 170 -12.50 12.68 6.95
C GLU A 170 -13.77 12.60 7.81
N SER A 171 -14.36 11.39 7.86
CA SER A 171 -15.56 11.14 8.65
C SER A 171 -15.24 10.98 10.14
N ARG A 172 -16.23 11.24 11.00
CA ARG A 172 -16.10 11.04 12.45
C ARG A 172 -15.80 9.57 12.79
N ASP A 173 -16.42 8.63 12.08
CA ASP A 173 -16.24 7.20 12.31
C ASP A 173 -14.83 6.75 11.95
N LEU A 174 -14.23 7.31 10.89
CA LEU A 174 -12.84 7.06 10.53
C LEU A 174 -11.90 7.60 11.62
N LYS A 175 -12.11 8.84 12.10
CA LYS A 175 -11.33 9.42 13.20
C LYS A 175 -11.34 8.55 14.46
N ILE A 176 -12.52 8.04 14.84
CA ILE A 176 -12.68 7.18 16.02
C ILE A 176 -11.93 5.86 15.82
N ALA A 177 -12.04 5.24 14.64
CA ALA A 177 -11.32 4.00 14.35
C ALA A 177 -9.80 4.22 14.38
N LEU A 178 -9.30 5.28 13.75
CA LEU A 178 -7.86 5.59 13.73
C LEU A 178 -7.29 5.89 15.12
N ALA A 179 -8.10 6.38 16.06
CA ALA A 179 -7.67 6.60 17.44
C ALA A 179 -7.30 5.31 18.19
N THR A 180 -7.70 4.13 17.70
CA THR A 180 -7.30 2.84 18.28
C THR A 180 -6.03 2.26 17.66
N ALA A 181 -5.52 2.85 16.58
CA ALA A 181 -4.34 2.36 15.88
C ALA A 181 -3.06 2.71 16.64
N THR A 182 -2.16 1.73 16.80
CA THR A 182 -0.92 1.90 17.57
C THR A 182 0.33 1.98 16.69
N ASN A 183 0.21 1.59 15.42
CA ASN A 183 1.32 1.50 14.48
C ASN A 183 0.80 1.69 13.03
N PRO A 184 1.70 1.87 12.04
CA PRO A 184 1.29 2.07 10.63
C PRO A 184 0.48 0.92 10.04
N VAL A 185 0.76 -0.34 10.42
CA VAL A 185 0.00 -1.52 9.96
C VAL A 185 -1.46 -1.45 10.42
N ASP A 186 -1.72 -1.08 11.68
CA ASP A 186 -3.09 -0.91 12.19
C ASP A 186 -3.83 0.20 11.44
N ARG A 187 -3.14 1.33 11.17
CA ARG A 187 -3.72 2.46 10.41
C ARG A 187 -4.04 2.03 8.98
N ALA A 188 -3.11 1.35 8.33
CA ALA A 188 -3.25 0.83 6.98
C ALA A 188 -4.46 -0.08 6.84
N ASP A 189 -4.64 -1.03 7.78
CA ASP A 189 -5.76 -1.95 7.81
C ASP A 189 -7.10 -1.20 7.97
N ILE A 190 -7.17 -0.22 8.88
CA ILE A 190 -8.37 0.61 9.10
C ILE A 190 -8.75 1.41 7.85
N TYR A 191 -7.77 2.03 7.19
CA TYR A 191 -7.97 2.77 5.95
C TYR A 191 -8.43 1.85 4.82
N ALA A 192 -7.78 0.70 4.66
CA ALA A 192 -8.06 -0.26 3.61
C ALA A 192 -9.47 -0.87 3.73
N ASP A 193 -9.87 -1.24 4.95
CA ASP A 193 -11.21 -1.74 5.28
C ASP A 193 -12.32 -0.71 4.96
N ARG A 194 -11.97 0.58 4.96
CA ARG A 194 -12.90 1.70 4.69
C ARG A 194 -12.77 2.29 3.28
N GLY A 195 -11.95 1.70 2.42
CA GLY A 195 -11.82 2.09 1.01
C GLY A 195 -10.90 3.27 0.73
N PHE A 196 -10.09 3.69 1.69
CA PHE A 196 -9.09 4.75 1.55
C PHE A 196 -7.76 4.17 1.03
N TRP A 197 -7.71 3.87 -0.28
CA TRP A 197 -6.57 3.19 -0.91
C TRP A 197 -5.24 3.93 -0.69
N TYR A 198 -5.21 5.24 -0.96
CA TYR A 198 -3.95 6.01 -0.92
C TYR A 198 -3.43 6.16 0.51
N ASP A 199 -4.32 6.31 1.49
CA ASP A 199 -3.91 6.32 2.91
C ASP A 199 -3.45 4.92 3.33
N GLY A 200 -4.23 3.88 3.04
CA GLY A 200 -3.92 2.51 3.45
C GLY A 200 -2.63 1.97 2.86
N PHE A 201 -2.46 2.10 1.54
CA PHE A 201 -1.22 1.68 0.88
C PHE A 201 -0.05 2.60 1.24
N GLY A 202 -0.30 3.90 1.41
CA GLY A 202 0.70 4.90 1.79
C GLY A 202 1.38 4.62 3.14
N GLU A 203 0.67 4.02 4.10
CA GLU A 203 1.21 3.66 5.42
C GLU A 203 2.18 2.45 5.37
N VAL A 204 2.09 1.59 4.34
CA VAL A 204 2.89 0.34 4.26
C VAL A 204 3.77 0.23 3.02
N VAL A 205 3.63 1.13 2.05
CA VAL A 205 4.47 1.13 0.85
C VAL A 205 5.87 1.66 1.17
N GLY A 206 6.89 0.84 0.87
CA GLY A 206 8.29 1.14 1.17
C GLY A 206 8.93 0.08 2.09
N CYS A 207 10.10 0.38 2.64
CA CYS A 207 10.68 -0.45 3.70
C CYS A 207 10.05 -0.03 5.04
N GLY A 208 9.33 -0.96 5.67
CA GLY A 208 8.93 -0.86 7.08
C GLY A 208 9.82 -1.75 7.96
N ASP A 209 9.81 -1.47 9.27
CA ASP A 209 10.70 -2.10 10.26
C ASP A 209 10.24 -3.49 10.75
N ASP A 210 9.20 -4.08 10.15
CA ASP A 210 8.63 -5.36 10.59
C ASP A 210 8.01 -6.18 9.44
N ALA A 211 8.02 -7.51 9.57
CA ALA A 211 7.45 -8.47 8.63
C ALA A 211 5.96 -8.20 8.33
N ARG A 212 5.20 -7.69 9.31
CA ARG A 212 3.78 -7.33 9.14
C ARG A 212 3.55 -6.19 8.14
N HIS A 213 4.49 -5.25 8.01
CA HIS A 213 4.38 -4.17 7.02
C HIS A 213 4.42 -4.74 5.61
N ARG A 214 5.40 -5.62 5.35
CA ARG A 214 5.54 -6.27 4.06
C ARG A 214 4.38 -7.20 3.75
N GLU A 215 3.92 -7.97 4.73
CA GLU A 215 2.76 -8.85 4.58
C GLU A 215 1.52 -8.04 4.14
N LEU A 216 1.17 -6.98 4.88
CA LEU A 216 0.03 -6.15 4.53
C LEU A 216 0.21 -5.44 3.17
N MET A 217 1.40 -4.95 2.84
CA MET A 217 1.66 -4.38 1.52
C MET A 217 1.38 -5.38 0.38
N LEU A 218 1.81 -6.64 0.54
CA LEU A 218 1.58 -7.70 -0.44
C LEU A 218 0.09 -8.09 -0.52
N ASP A 219 -0.61 -8.11 0.61
CA ASP A 219 -2.05 -8.38 0.65
C ASP A 219 -2.84 -7.28 -0.07
N LEU A 220 -2.51 -6.00 0.17
CA LEU A 220 -3.14 -4.87 -0.54
C LEU A 220 -2.89 -4.91 -2.05
N LEU A 221 -1.69 -5.30 -2.49
CA LEU A 221 -1.39 -5.51 -3.91
C LEU A 221 -2.16 -6.69 -4.50
N THR A 222 -2.36 -7.76 -3.72
CA THR A 222 -3.17 -8.92 -4.10
C THR A 222 -4.63 -8.52 -4.28
N ASP A 223 -5.18 -7.72 -3.35
CA ASP A 223 -6.52 -7.17 -3.45
C ASP A 223 -6.67 -6.24 -4.66
N LEU A 224 -5.70 -5.37 -4.91
CA LEU A 224 -5.69 -4.51 -6.09
C LEU A 224 -5.72 -5.35 -7.36
N ALA A 225 -4.87 -6.37 -7.49
CA ALA A 225 -4.87 -7.25 -8.65
C ALA A 225 -6.23 -7.93 -8.86
N ARG A 226 -6.86 -8.42 -7.79
CA ARG A 226 -8.19 -9.03 -7.82
C ARG A 226 -9.27 -8.03 -8.27
N ILE A 227 -9.22 -6.80 -7.78
CA ILE A 227 -10.15 -5.74 -8.17
C ILE A 227 -9.98 -5.40 -9.65
N GLU A 228 -8.75 -5.23 -10.13
CA GLU A 228 -8.47 -4.93 -11.54
C GLU A 228 -8.91 -6.06 -12.49
N ALA A 229 -8.84 -7.32 -12.04
CA ALA A 229 -9.34 -8.47 -12.78
C ALA A 229 -10.87 -8.56 -12.82
N SER A 230 -11.61 -7.82 -11.99
CA SER A 230 -13.07 -7.92 -11.92
C SER A 230 -13.75 -7.37 -13.19
N GLY A 231 -14.78 -8.09 -13.66
CA GLY A 231 -15.51 -7.74 -14.88
C GLY A 231 -14.75 -8.06 -16.19
N ASN A 232 -15.23 -7.53 -17.31
CA ASN A 232 -14.79 -7.97 -18.65
C ASN A 232 -13.88 -6.97 -19.40
N SER A 233 -13.15 -6.11 -18.69
CA SER A 233 -12.22 -5.15 -19.33
C SER A 233 -10.85 -5.77 -19.56
N LYS A 234 -10.39 -5.78 -20.82
CA LYS A 234 -9.05 -6.24 -21.19
C LYS A 234 -7.94 -5.44 -20.50
N ASP A 235 -8.14 -4.15 -20.29
CA ASP A 235 -7.12 -3.28 -19.67
C ASP A 235 -6.99 -3.57 -18.18
N GLY A 236 -8.11 -3.80 -17.50
CA GLY A 236 -8.12 -4.27 -16.10
C GLY A 236 -7.42 -5.62 -15.93
N SER A 237 -7.72 -6.59 -16.81
CA SER A 237 -7.02 -7.88 -16.81
C SER A 237 -5.51 -7.72 -17.03
N GLN A 238 -5.09 -6.89 -17.99
CA GLN A 238 -3.67 -6.63 -18.22
C GLN A 238 -2.99 -5.94 -17.03
N LYS A 239 -3.67 -5.03 -16.35
CA LYS A 239 -3.13 -4.40 -15.14
C LYS A 239 -3.02 -5.39 -13.99
N SER A 240 -4.02 -6.25 -13.81
CA SER A 240 -3.98 -7.35 -12.85
C SER A 240 -2.77 -8.25 -13.08
N ASP A 241 -2.53 -8.69 -14.33
CA ASP A 241 -1.38 -9.51 -14.70
C ASP A 241 -0.04 -8.82 -14.38
N ARG A 242 0.06 -7.51 -14.60
CA ARG A 242 1.25 -6.73 -14.23
C ARG A 242 1.44 -6.67 -12.72
N ILE A 243 0.38 -6.49 -11.95
CA ILE A 243 0.46 -6.47 -10.48
C ILE A 243 0.86 -7.85 -9.94
N GLN A 244 0.37 -8.94 -10.54
CA GLN A 244 0.80 -10.30 -10.20
C GLN A 244 2.30 -10.51 -10.45
N GLN A 245 2.83 -10.00 -11.57
CA GLN A 245 4.27 -10.03 -11.83
C GLN A 245 5.07 -9.20 -10.79
N ILE A 246 4.51 -8.06 -10.34
CA ILE A 246 5.13 -7.24 -9.30
C ILE A 246 5.15 -8.00 -7.96
N LEU A 247 4.05 -8.65 -7.57
CA LEU A 247 3.98 -9.51 -6.39
C LEU A 247 5.06 -10.60 -6.41
N ASP A 248 5.23 -11.30 -7.53
CA ASP A 248 6.26 -12.33 -7.70
C ASP A 248 7.70 -11.79 -7.54
N LEU A 249 7.93 -10.52 -7.90
CA LEU A 249 9.21 -9.85 -7.72
C LEU A 249 9.41 -9.40 -6.27
N GLU A 250 8.39 -8.78 -5.67
CA GLU A 250 8.44 -8.32 -4.28
C GLU A 250 8.59 -9.48 -3.30
N LEU A 251 7.98 -10.65 -3.56
CA LEU A 251 8.15 -11.86 -2.75
C LEU A 251 9.59 -12.39 -2.72
N LYS A 252 10.39 -12.14 -3.77
CA LYS A 252 11.79 -12.59 -3.85
C LYS A 252 12.77 -11.65 -3.15
N LYS A 253 12.36 -10.42 -2.81
CA LYS A 253 13.23 -9.47 -2.11
C LYS A 253 13.49 -9.92 -0.66
N PRO A 254 14.66 -9.60 -0.09
CA PRO A 254 14.88 -9.76 1.35
C PRO A 254 13.90 -8.88 2.13
N VAL A 255 13.50 -9.30 3.33
CA VAL A 255 12.78 -8.41 4.26
C VAL A 255 13.76 -7.30 4.66
N CYS A 256 13.32 -6.04 4.65
CA CYS A 256 14.14 -4.94 5.17
C CYS A 256 14.40 -5.24 6.65
N ASN A 257 15.68 -5.40 7.04
CA ASN A 257 16.11 -5.60 8.43
C ASN A 257 16.40 -4.27 9.10
#